data_AF-A0A1B4XQ35-F1
#
_entry.id   AF-A0A1B4XQ35-F1
#
_cell.length_a   1.000
_cell.length_b   1.000
_cell.length_c   1.000
_cell.angle_alpha   90.00
_cell.angle_beta   90.00
_cell.angle_gamma   90.00
#
_symmetry.space_group_name_H-M   'P 1'
#
loop_
_entity.id
_entity.type
_entity.pdbx_description
1 polymer ?
#
loop_
_entity_poly.entity_id
_entity_poly.type
_entity_poly.pdbx_seq_one_letter_code
_entity_poly.pdbx_strand_id
1 'polypeptide(L)'
;MLPTVLWLALFLFAIGFFLYIIRGINKNIFLLKNALIWLLISIVLIIFAIFPHVAEWLAMAFGFETTSNFLLSAAVIVLLIMEIKNSVLISKHENRIKTLLQELSIMKSEENKKDR
;
A
#
# COMPACT_ATOMS: atom_id res chain seq x y z
N MET A 1 -17.65 -28.51 5.78
CA MET A 1 -16.25 -28.55 6.26
C MET A 1 -15.33 -27.58 5.49
N LEU A 2 -15.49 -27.41 4.16
CA LEU A 2 -14.78 -26.38 3.39
C LEU A 2 -14.99 -24.91 3.85
N PRO A 3 -16.20 -24.46 4.27
CA PRO A 3 -16.43 -23.05 4.62
C PRO A 3 -15.65 -22.58 5.85
N THR A 4 -15.51 -23.45 6.86
CA THR A 4 -14.84 -23.14 8.12
C THR A 4 -13.33 -23.07 7.97
N VAL A 5 -12.75 -23.89 7.09
CA VAL A 5 -11.32 -23.86 6.76
C VAL A 5 -10.97 -22.56 6.04
N LEU A 6 -11.80 -22.13 5.08
CA LEU A 6 -11.60 -20.88 4.37
C LEU A 6 -11.68 -19.67 5.30
N TRP A 7 -12.68 -19.66 6.20
CA TRP A 7 -12.83 -18.61 7.20
C TRP A 7 -11.64 -18.53 8.15
N LEU A 8 -11.15 -19.67 8.65
CA LEU A 8 -10.00 -19.72 9.55
C LEU A 8 -8.71 -19.25 8.86
N ALA A 9 -8.51 -19.63 7.59
CA ALA A 9 -7.36 -19.17 6.80
C ALA A 9 -7.41 -17.65 6.58
N LEU A 10 -8.59 -17.09 6.27
CA LEU A 10 -8.77 -15.65 6.09
C LEU A 10 -8.49 -14.88 7.38
N PHE A 11 -8.95 -15.40 8.51
CA PHE A 11 -8.74 -14.82 9.83
C PHE A 11 -7.26 -14.80 10.22
N LEU A 12 -6.56 -15.93 10.05
CA LEU A 12 -5.11 -16.02 10.31
C LEU A 12 -4.31 -15.09 9.39
N PHE A 13 -4.68 -15.01 8.10
CA PHE A 13 -4.06 -14.10 7.16
C PHE A 13 -4.27 -12.63 7.58
N ALA A 14 -5.48 -12.24 7.96
CA ALA A 14 -5.78 -10.89 8.40
C ALA A 14 -4.97 -10.49 9.64
N ILE A 15 -4.86 -11.38 10.64
CA ILE A 15 -4.04 -11.15 11.84
C ILE A 15 -2.56 -11.06 11.49
N GLY A 16 -2.05 -12.00 10.69
CA GLY A 16 -0.64 -12.02 10.27
C GLY A 16 -0.28 -10.75 9.49
N PHE A 17 -1.15 -10.33 8.58
CA PHE A 17 -1.01 -9.11 7.79
C PHE A 17 -0.99 -7.87 8.68
N PHE A 18 -1.93 -7.77 9.64
CA PHE A 18 -1.97 -6.67 10.61
C PHE A 18 -0.69 -6.58 11.46
N LEU A 19 -0.21 -7.73 11.97
CA LEU A 19 1.04 -7.79 12.74
C LEU A 19 2.26 -7.43 11.88
N TYR A 20 2.28 -7.81 10.61
CA TYR A 20 3.33 -7.44 9.67
C TYR A 20 3.40 -5.92 9.48
N ILE A 21 2.25 -5.26 9.27
CA ILE A 21 2.18 -3.80 9.15
C ILE A 21 2.65 -3.11 10.43
N ILE A 22 2.20 -3.55 11.62
CA ILE A 22 2.64 -2.99 12.91
C ILE A 22 4.16 -3.13 13.08
N ARG A 23 4.73 -4.30 12.76
CA ARG A 23 6.18 -4.50 12.83
C ARG A 23 6.93 -3.62 11.82
N GLY A 24 6.39 -3.42 10.63
CA GLY A 24 6.95 -2.53 9.60
C GLY A 24 6.99 -1.07 10.04
N ILE A 25 5.95 -0.60 10.75
CA ILE A 25 5.90 0.74 11.36
C ILE A 25 6.95 0.87 12.48
N ASN A 26 6.99 -0.10 13.40
CA ASN A 26 7.85 -0.03 14.59
C ASN A 26 9.35 -0.09 14.27
N LYS A 27 9.73 -0.63 13.10
CA LYS A 27 11.11 -0.64 12.62
C LYS A 27 11.52 0.61 11.84
N ASN A 28 10.70 1.67 11.76
CA ASN A 28 10.94 2.88 10.94
C ASN A 28 11.25 2.60 9.46
N ILE A 29 10.89 1.41 8.94
CA ILE A 29 11.10 1.03 7.54
C ILE A 29 10.07 1.76 6.65
N PHE A 30 8.90 2.07 7.20
CA PHE A 30 7.87 2.88 6.56
C PHE A 30 7.77 4.25 7.20
N LEU A 31 7.85 5.32 6.40
CA LEU A 31 7.30 6.63 6.78
C LEU A 31 5.84 6.42 7.21
N LEU A 32 5.47 6.94 8.37
CA LEU A 32 4.13 6.81 8.99
C LEU A 32 3.00 7.01 7.96
N LYS A 33 3.19 7.95 7.03
CA LYS A 33 2.29 8.24 5.90
C LYS A 33 2.00 7.05 4.98
N ASN A 34 2.99 6.21 4.66
CA ASN A 34 2.82 5.07 3.77
C ASN A 34 2.23 3.86 4.50
N ALA A 35 2.44 3.74 5.80
CA ALA A 35 1.87 2.66 6.59
C ALA A 35 0.38 2.87 6.93
N LEU A 36 -0.07 4.14 7.02
CA LEU A 36 -1.47 4.47 7.33
C LEU A 36 -2.47 3.81 6.37
N ILE A 37 -2.17 3.76 5.08
CA ILE A 37 -3.09 3.19 4.10
C ILE A 37 -3.18 1.67 4.21
N TRP A 38 -2.07 1.01 4.51
CA TRP A 38 -2.04 -0.42 4.75
C TRP A 38 -2.75 -0.79 6.06
N LEU A 39 -2.58 0.02 7.09
CA LEU A 39 -3.29 -0.15 8.36
C LEU A 39 -4.80 0.00 8.18
N LEU A 40 -5.25 0.97 7.38
CA LEU A 40 -6.66 1.13 7.02
C LEU A 40 -7.20 -0.09 6.25
N ILE A 41 -6.45 -0.62 5.29
CA ILE A 41 -6.83 -1.84 4.56
C ILE A 41 -6.92 -3.04 5.51
N SER A 42 -5.94 -3.23 6.40
CA SER A 42 -5.99 -4.32 7.39
C SER A 42 -7.23 -4.22 8.29
N ILE A 43 -7.60 -3.02 8.73
CA ILE A 43 -8.81 -2.79 9.53
C ILE A 43 -10.06 -3.16 8.73
N VAL A 44 -10.17 -2.71 7.47
CA VAL A 44 -11.31 -3.05 6.61
C VAL A 44 -11.41 -4.57 6.40
N LEU A 45 -10.28 -5.25 6.19
CA LEU A 45 -10.24 -6.71 6.06
C LEU A 45 -10.69 -7.42 7.33
N ILE A 46 -10.29 -6.95 8.51
CA ILE A 46 -10.74 -7.50 9.80
C ILE A 46 -12.25 -7.31 9.96
N ILE A 47 -12.79 -6.14 9.59
CA ILE A 47 -14.23 -5.88 9.63
C ILE A 47 -14.98 -6.87 8.73
N PHE A 48 -14.50 -7.10 7.50
CA PHE A 48 -15.12 -8.08 6.60
C PHE A 48 -14.98 -9.53 7.08
N ALA A 49 -13.89 -9.87 7.76
CA ALA A 49 -13.69 -11.21 8.34
C ALA A 49 -14.64 -11.49 9.51
N ILE A 50 -14.92 -10.48 10.35
CA ILE A 50 -15.85 -10.59 11.50
C ILE A 50 -17.31 -10.48 11.03
N PHE A 51 -17.59 -9.58 10.09
CA PHE A 51 -18.93 -9.27 9.58
C PHE A 51 -19.02 -9.49 8.06
N PRO A 52 -19.06 -10.75 7.59
CA PRO A 52 -19.11 -11.07 6.15
C PRO A 52 -20.35 -10.52 5.45
N HIS A 53 -21.47 -10.36 6.17
CA HIS A 53 -22.70 -9.76 5.63
C HIS A 53 -22.51 -8.34 5.10
N VAL A 54 -21.56 -7.56 5.64
CA VAL A 54 -21.26 -6.21 5.12
C VAL A 54 -20.65 -6.30 3.72
N ALA A 55 -19.71 -7.22 3.52
CA ALA A 55 -19.10 -7.44 2.22
C ALA A 55 -20.11 -8.01 1.20
N GLU A 56 -20.99 -8.92 1.63
CA GLU A 56 -22.08 -9.47 0.81
C GLU A 56 -23.07 -8.39 0.38
N TRP A 57 -23.49 -7.53 1.32
CA TRP A 57 -24.40 -6.42 1.03
C TRP A 57 -23.79 -5.44 0.02
N LEU A 58 -22.52 -5.08 0.19
CA LEU A 58 -21.80 -4.24 -0.77
C LEU A 58 -21.69 -4.91 -2.14
N ALA A 59 -21.33 -6.20 -2.19
CA ALA A 59 -21.24 -6.94 -3.45
C ALA A 59 -22.57 -6.89 -4.23
N MET A 60 -23.70 -7.14 -3.55
CA MET A 60 -25.03 -7.04 -4.15
C MET A 60 -25.38 -5.61 -4.57
N ALA A 61 -25.06 -4.60 -3.75
CA ALA A 61 -25.34 -3.19 -4.06
C ALA A 61 -24.58 -2.71 -5.32
N PHE A 62 -23.37 -3.23 -5.55
CA PHE A 62 -22.58 -2.96 -6.75
C PHE A 62 -22.89 -3.89 -7.94
N GLY A 63 -23.81 -4.85 -7.78
CA GLY A 63 -24.24 -5.76 -8.85
C GLY A 63 -23.32 -6.96 -9.11
N PHE A 64 -22.49 -7.34 -8.15
CA PHE A 64 -21.64 -8.54 -8.26
C PHE A 64 -22.41 -9.81 -7.90
N GLU A 65 -22.25 -10.86 -8.71
CA GLU A 65 -22.86 -12.18 -8.45
C GLU A 65 -22.25 -12.89 -7.24
N THR A 66 -20.98 -12.67 -6.95
CA THR A 66 -20.30 -13.30 -5.81
C THR A 66 -19.48 -12.28 -5.01
N THR A 67 -19.51 -12.41 -3.69
CA THR A 67 -18.73 -11.58 -2.75
C THR A 67 -17.23 -11.70 -3.01
N SER A 68 -16.77 -12.88 -3.44
CA SER A 68 -15.36 -13.12 -3.78
C SER A 68 -14.89 -12.23 -4.93
N ASN A 69 -15.70 -12.12 -6.00
CA ASN A 69 -15.36 -11.28 -7.15
C ASN A 69 -15.34 -9.79 -6.76
N PHE A 70 -16.30 -9.35 -5.94
CA PHE A 70 -16.30 -7.99 -5.41
C PHE A 70 -15.01 -7.67 -4.63
N LEU A 71 -14.64 -8.54 -3.69
CA LEU A 71 -13.42 -8.37 -2.88
C LEU A 71 -12.16 -8.36 -3.74
N LEU A 72 -12.08 -9.25 -4.74
CA LEU A 72 -10.96 -9.29 -5.68
C LEU A 72 -10.88 -8.02 -6.52
N SER A 73 -11.98 -7.59 -7.13
CA SER A 73 -12.04 -6.36 -7.92
C SER A 73 -11.68 -5.13 -7.08
N ALA A 74 -12.20 -5.02 -5.87
CA ALA A 74 -11.86 -3.95 -4.94
C ALA A 74 -10.36 -3.95 -4.58
N ALA A 75 -9.79 -5.13 -4.28
CA ALA A 75 -8.37 -5.26 -4.00
C ALA A 75 -7.50 -4.82 -5.20
N VAL A 76 -7.84 -5.26 -6.42
CA VAL A 76 -7.12 -4.88 -7.65
C VAL A 76 -7.20 -3.37 -7.89
N ILE A 77 -8.38 -2.76 -7.74
CA ILE A 77 -8.54 -1.31 -7.89
C ILE A 77 -7.70 -0.54 -6.87
N VAL A 78 -7.72 -0.96 -5.61
CA VAL A 78 -6.90 -0.34 -4.55
C VAL A 78 -5.42 -0.47 -4.86
N LEU A 79 -4.96 -1.65 -5.29
CA LEU A 79 -3.57 -1.89 -5.67
C LEU A 79 -3.14 -1.05 -6.87
N LEU A 80 -4.00 -0.91 -7.90
CA LEU A 80 -3.72 -0.05 -9.05
C LEU A 80 -3.54 1.42 -8.64
N ILE A 81 -4.43 1.93 -7.78
CA ILE A 81 -4.31 3.30 -7.26
C ILE A 81 -3.00 3.46 -6.49
N MET A 82 -2.61 2.47 -5.69
CA MET A 82 -1.33 2.48 -4.96
C MET A 82 -0.14 2.49 -5.90
N GLU A 83 -0.13 1.62 -6.91
CA GLU A 83 0.94 1.54 -7.90
C GLU A 83 1.12 2.85 -8.65
N ILE A 84 0.03 3.48 -9.09
CA ILE A 84 0.09 4.79 -9.74
C ILE A 84 0.69 5.85 -8.79
N LYS A 85 0.26 5.89 -7.53
CA LYS A 85 0.80 6.83 -6.54
C LYS A 85 2.29 6.59 -6.28
N ASN A 86 2.70 5.33 -6.23
CA ASN A 86 4.09 4.93 -6.05
C ASN A 86 4.95 5.34 -7.26
N SER A 87 4.48 5.07 -8.48
CA SER A 87 5.13 5.45 -9.72
C SER A 87 5.36 6.97 -9.79
N VAL A 88 4.35 7.78 -9.48
CA VAL A 88 4.47 9.25 -9.42
C VAL A 88 5.48 9.70 -8.35
N LEU A 89 5.50 9.05 -7.18
CA LEU A 89 6.43 9.37 -6.11
C LEU A 89 7.87 9.06 -6.52
N ILE A 90 8.10 7.91 -7.15
CA ILE A 90 9.41 7.50 -7.68
C ILE A 90 9.89 8.51 -8.72
N SER A 91 9.06 8.89 -9.70
CA SER A 91 9.43 9.89 -10.71
C SER A 91 9.81 11.25 -10.10
N LYS A 92 9.12 11.67 -9.03
CA LYS A 92 9.48 12.90 -8.29
C LYS A 92 10.83 12.77 -7.60
N HIS A 93 11.11 11.62 -6.99
CA HIS A 93 12.40 11.37 -6.34
C HIS A 93 13.54 11.34 -7.36
N GLU A 94 13.36 10.68 -8.51
CA GLU A 94 14.34 10.67 -9.60
C GLU A 94 14.66 12.08 -10.10
N ASN A 95 13.64 12.93 -10.30
CA ASN A 95 13.86 14.32 -10.70
C ASN A 95 14.61 15.12 -9.65
N ARG A 96 14.31 14.93 -8.36
CA ARG A 96 15.03 15.59 -7.26
C ARG A 96 16.50 15.18 -7.22
N ILE A 97 16.79 13.89 -7.42
CA ILE A 97 18.18 13.38 -7.50
C ILE A 97 18.90 14.02 -8.70
N LYS A 98 18.26 14.09 -9.87
CA LYS A 98 18.85 14.75 -11.05
C LYS A 98 19.19 16.22 -10.78
N THR A 99 18.28 16.97 -10.16
CA THR A 99 18.54 18.38 -9.79
C THR A 99 19.71 18.51 -8.82
N LEU A 100 19.76 17.67 -7.77
CA LEU A 100 20.86 17.69 -6.80
C LEU A 100 22.22 17.35 -7.45
N LEU A 101 22.24 16.40 -8.38
CA LEU A 101 23.45 16.06 -9.15
C LEU A 101 23.92 17.23 -10.02
N GLN A 102 22.98 17.98 -10.63
CA GLN A 102 23.30 19.15 -11.45
C GLN A 102 23.88 20.28 -10.59
N GLU A 103 23.24 20.60 -9.46
CA GLU A 103 23.73 21.61 -8.51
C GLU A 103 25.13 21.26 -7.99
N LEU A 104 25.36 19.99 -7.63
CA LEU A 104 26.67 19.50 -7.21
C LEU A 104 27.73 19.64 -8.31
N SER A 105 27.37 19.36 -9.55
CA SER A 105 28.29 19.44 -10.70
C SER A 105 28.71 20.88 -10.99
N ILE A 106 27.77 21.82 -10.87
CA ILE A 106 28.04 23.26 -11.04
C ILE A 106 28.96 23.75 -9.91
N MET A 107 28.62 23.45 -8.65
CA MET A 107 29.45 23.82 -7.49
C MET A 107 30.89 23.32 -7.63
N LYS A 108 31.07 22.05 -8.02
CA LYS A 108 32.41 21.47 -8.21
C LYS A 108 33.16 22.07 -9.41
N SER A 109 32.45 22.56 -10.43
CA SER A 109 33.08 23.26 -11.56
C SER A 109 33.58 24.64 -11.16
N GLU A 110 32.83 25.37 -10.33
CA GLU A 110 33.20 26.70 -9.84
C GLU A 110 34.40 26.64 -8.89
N GLU A 111 34.45 25.65 -8.00
CA GLU A 111 35.60 25.41 -7.11
C GLU A 111 36.89 25.16 -7.91
N ASN A 112 36.84 24.26 -8.90
CA ASN A 112 37.99 23.99 -9.79
C ASN A 112 38.46 25.20 -10.61
N LYS A 113 37.59 26.19 -10.87
CA LYS A 113 37.98 27.43 -11.56
C LYS A 113 38.65 28.44 -10.63
N LYS A 114 38.36 28.37 -9.33
CA LYS A 114 38.92 29.29 -8.31
C LYS A 114 40.32 28.88 -7.85
N ASP A 115 40.65 27.60 -7.97
CA ASP A 115 41.96 27.03 -7.65
C ASP A 115 42.99 27.12 -8.82
N ARG A 116 42.58 27.65 -9.98
CA ARG A 116 43.45 27.92 -11.14
C ARG A 116 43.69 29.41 -11.30
#